data_AF-A0A9E6F2E8-F1
#
_entry.id   AF-A0A9E6F2E8-F1
#
_cell.length_a   1.000
_cell.length_b   1.000
_cell.length_c   1.000
_cell.angle_alpha   90.00
_cell.angle_beta   90.00
_cell.angle_gamma   90.00
#
_symmetry.space_group_name_H-M   'P 1'
#
loop_
_entity.id
_entity.type
_entity.pdbx_description
1 polymer ?
#
loop_
_entity_poly.entity_id
_entity_poly.type
_entity_poly.pdbx_seq_one_letter_code
_entity_poly.pdbx_strand_id
1 'polypeptide(L)' 'MKTDKKFKRYTVTSALPYANGPVHIGHLAGVYIPADIYSRYLRSKGEDVLFVGG' A
#
# COMPACT_ATOMS: atom_id res chain seq x y z
N MET A 1 -23.79 9.88 -23.83
CA MET A 1 -23.66 8.54 -23.24
C MET A 1 -22.33 8.49 -22.50
N LYS A 2 -22.31 8.67 -21.17
CA LYS A 2 -21.07 8.58 -20.37
C LYS A 2 -20.77 7.10 -20.19
N THR A 3 -19.68 6.62 -20.76
CA THR A 3 -19.18 5.26 -20.50
C THR A 3 -18.57 5.25 -19.11
N ASP A 4 -19.23 4.60 -18.15
CA ASP A 4 -18.67 4.32 -16.83
C ASP A 4 -17.46 3.40 -16.98
N LYS A 5 -16.25 3.98 -17.07
CA LYS A 5 -15.00 3.22 -16.99
C LYS A 5 -14.85 2.73 -15.55
N LYS A 6 -15.18 1.46 -15.31
CA LYS A 6 -14.76 0.76 -14.08
C LYS A 6 -13.26 0.52 -14.14
N PHE A 7 -12.49 1.38 -13.50
CA PHE A 7 -11.05 1.17 -13.33
C PHE A 7 -10.84 0.17 -12.18
N LYS A 8 -10.40 -1.04 -12.49
CA LYS A 8 -10.01 -2.05 -11.49
C LYS A 8 -8.55 -1.81 -11.10
N ARG A 9 -8.33 -0.95 -10.10
CA ARG A 9 -7.01 -0.54 -9.60
C ARG A 9 -7.04 -0.48 -8.08
N TYR A 10 -5.90 -0.80 -7.47
CA TYR A 10 -5.72 -0.89 -6.03
C TYR A 10 -4.82 0.22 -5.54
N THR A 11 -5.28 0.99 -4.55
CA THR A 11 -4.44 1.90 -3.78
C THR A 11 -4.16 1.25 -2.44
N VAL A 12 -2.91 0.88 -2.19
CA VAL A 12 -2.45 0.36 -0.91
C VAL A 12 -1.75 1.50 -0.17
N THR A 13 -2.03 1.66 1.13
CA THR A 13 -1.35 2.66 1.95
C THR A 13 -0.75 2.02 3.20
N SER A 14 0.39 2.55 3.64
CA SER A 14 0.93 2.28 4.97
C SER A 14 0.58 3.45 5.89
N ALA A 15 0.38 3.16 7.19
CA ALA A 15 0.29 4.24 8.17
C ALA A 15 1.61 5.01 8.18
N LEU A 16 1.52 6.34 8.23
CA LEU A 16 2.70 7.18 8.30
C LEU A 16 3.21 7.21 9.75
N PRO A 17 4.51 6.98 9.99
CA PRO A 17 5.06 7.07 11.32
C PRO A 17 5.02 8.52 11.78
N TYR A 18 4.81 8.73 13.07
CA TYR A 18 4.94 10.07 13.61
C TYR A 18 6.41 10.51 13.58
N ALA A 19 6.69 11.66 12.98
CA ALA A 19 8.06 12.12 12.74
C ALA A 19 8.87 12.38 14.01
N ASN A 20 8.20 12.66 15.14
CA ASN A 20 8.87 13.08 16.38
C ASN A 20 9.21 11.91 17.31
N GLY A 21 9.06 10.66 16.86
CA GLY A 21 9.37 9.46 17.65
C GLY A 21 10.33 8.53 16.91
N PRO A 22 11.14 7.73 17.64
CA PRO A 22 12.03 6.77 17.02
C PRO A 22 11.22 5.66 16.33
N VAL A 23 11.68 5.26 15.14
CA VAL A 23 11.13 4.09 14.46
C VAL A 23 11.66 2.82 15.14
N HIS A 24 10.75 1.95 15.59
CA HIS A 24 11.10 0.63 16.12
C HIS A 24 10.56 -0.50 15.24
N ILE A 25 10.99 -1.74 15.51
CA ILE A 25 10.65 -2.93 14.72
C ILE A 25 9.15 -3.18 14.57
N GLY A 26 8.35 -2.68 15.52
CA GLY A 26 6.89 -2.78 15.46
C GLY A 26 6.29 -2.00 14.30
N HIS A 27 6.87 -0.85 13.91
CA HIS A 27 6.44 -0.13 12.70
C HIS A 27 6.74 -0.94 11.44
N LEU A 28 7.91 -1.56 11.37
CA LEU A 28 8.28 -2.39 10.22
C LEU A 28 7.37 -3.62 10.11
N ALA A 29 7.19 -4.35 11.21
CA ALA A 29 6.40 -5.58 11.26
C ALA A 29 4.89 -5.33 11.12
N GLY A 30 4.39 -4.24 11.68
CA GLY A 30 2.95 -3.95 11.72
C GLY A 30 2.43 -3.13 10.54
N VAL A 31 3.28 -2.29 9.93
CA VAL A 31 2.84 -1.28 8.96
C VAL A 31 3.48 -1.49 7.59
N TYR A 32 4.81 -1.47 7.49
CA TYR A 32 5.47 -1.42 6.18
C TYR A 32 5.55 -2.79 5.49
N ILE A 33 6.01 -3.82 6.20
CA ILE A 33 6.18 -5.17 5.62
C ILE A 33 4.84 -5.72 5.12
N PRO A 34 3.75 -5.69 5.91
CA PRO A 34 2.46 -6.22 5.43
C PRO A 34 1.93 -5.46 4.21
N ALA A 35 2.05 -4.13 4.19
CA ALA A 35 1.63 -3.30 3.06
C ALA A 35 2.46 -3.59 1.80
N ASP A 36 3.78 -3.73 1.93
CA ASP A 36 4.66 -4.07 0.81
C ASP A 36 4.36 -5.48 0.27
N ILE A 37 4.28 -6.49 1.14
CA ILE A 37 3.94 -7.88 0.76
C ILE A 37 2.62 -7.91 -0.01
N TYR A 38 1.59 -7.24 0.50
CA TYR A 38 0.29 -7.22 -0.15
C TYR A 38 0.33 -6.52 -1.52
N SER A 39 1.05 -5.40 -1.62
CA SER A 39 1.22 -4.70 -2.89
C SER A 39 1.94 -5.57 -3.93
N ARG A 40 2.99 -6.32 -3.52
CA ARG A 40 3.72 -7.25 -4.39
C ARG A 40 2.85 -8.44 -4.79
N TYR A 41 2.06 -8.97 -3.86
CA TYR A 41 1.10 -10.03 -4.15
C TYR A 41 0.10 -9.58 -5.24
N LEU A 42 -0.53 -8.41 -5.09
CA LEU A 42 -1.45 -7.88 -6.09
C LEU A 42 -0.78 -7.64 -7.45
N ARG A 43 0.44 -7.08 -7.47
CA ARG A 43 1.23 -6.92 -8.70
C ARG A 43 1.54 -8.26 -9.36
N SER A 44 1.86 -9.30 -8.58
CA SER A 44 2.12 -10.64 -9.10
C SER A 44 0.89 -11.30 -9.74
N LYS A 45 -0.32 -10.89 -9.33
CA LYS A 45 -1.59 -11.28 -9.97
C LYS A 45 -1.94 -10.45 -11.21
N GLY A 46 -1.09 -9.51 -11.61
CA GLY A 46 -1.33 -8.63 -12.76
C GLY A 46 -2.31 -7.48 -12.48
N GLU A 47 -2.59 -7.17 -11.22
CA GLU A 47 -3.44 -6.03 -10.86
C GLU A 47 -2.66 -4.70 -10.94
N ASP A 48 -3.36 -3.61 -11.28
CA ASP A 48 -2.80 -2.25 -11.24
C ASP A 48 -2.76 -1.75 -9.80
N VAL A 49 -1.57 -1.47 -9.27
CA VAL A 49 -1.35 -1.17 -7.84
C VAL A 49 -0.46 0.06 -7.64
N LEU A 50 -1.03 1.07 -6.99
CA LEU A 50 -0.29 2.19 -6.42
C LEU A 50 -0.11 1.95 -4.92
N PHE A 51 1.13 1.80 -4.47
CA PHE A 51 1.47 1.77 -3.05
C PHE A 51 2.00 3.15 -2.63
N VAL A 52 1.36 3.77 -1.64
CA VAL A 52 1.76 5.08 -1.09
C VAL A 52 2.05 4.94 0.40
N GLY A 53 3.23 5.37 0.82
CA GLY A 53 3.68 5.27 2.20
C GLY A 53 4.97 6.07 2.41
N GLY A 54 5.53 5.92 3.61
CA GLY A 54 6.79 6.52 4.04
C GLY A 54 7.27 5.86 5.33
#